data_AF-A0A1E2RUM5-F1
#
_entry.id   AF-A0A1E2RUM5-F1
#
_cell.length_a   1.000
_cell.length_b   1.000
_cell.length_c   1.000
_cell.angle_alpha   90.00
_cell.angle_beta   90.00
_cell.angle_gamma   90.00
#
_symmetry.space_group_name_H-M   'P 1'
#
loop_
_entity.id
_entity.type
_entity.pdbx_description
1 polymer ?
#
loop_
_entity_poly.entity_id
_entity_poly.type
_entity_poly.pdbx_seq_one_letter_code
_entity_poly.pdbx_strand_id
1 'polypeptide(L)'
;MEALQCQIMQSVACNAMHPVEARCCRWILMMRDRSDSDELALTQEFLAEILSVHRSSVSLTLGTLQQAAYLQVKRGSLRIVDREGLENVSCDCYRIVRDRFEDLLPGTFIPQ
;
A
#
# COMPACT_ATOMS: atom_id res chain seq x y z
N MET A 1 -7.55 15.63 13.91
CA MET A 1 -8.51 15.84 12.80
C MET A 1 -7.79 16.16 11.49
N GLU A 2 -6.74 16.99 11.52
CA GLU A 2 -5.96 17.38 10.33
C GLU A 2 -5.26 16.21 9.61
N ALA A 3 -4.61 15.30 10.35
CA ALA A 3 -3.90 14.16 9.76
C ALA A 3 -4.81 13.26 8.89
N LEU A 4 -6.04 13.01 9.36
CA LEU A 4 -7.03 12.19 8.64
C LEU A 4 -7.51 12.90 7.36
N GLN A 5 -7.76 14.21 7.41
CA GLN A 5 -8.16 14.99 6.23
C GLN A 5 -7.04 15.01 5.18
N CYS A 6 -5.79 15.23 5.60
CA CYS A 6 -4.63 15.12 4.71
C CYS A 6 -4.53 13.73 4.07
N GLN A 7 -4.72 12.66 4.85
CA GLN A 7 -4.70 11.29 4.31
C GLN A 7 -5.78 11.06 3.24
N ILE A 8 -7.01 11.51 3.51
CA ILE A 8 -8.14 11.36 2.59
C ILE A 8 -7.85 12.10 1.29
N MET A 9 -7.48 13.39 1.36
CA MET A 9 -7.20 14.20 0.18
C MET A 9 -6.03 13.63 -0.62
N GLN A 10 -4.95 13.21 0.05
CA GLN A 10 -3.80 12.61 -0.62
C GLN A 10 -4.17 11.27 -1.27
N SER A 11 -5.02 10.46 -0.65
CA SER A 11 -5.49 9.20 -1.24
C SER A 11 -6.33 9.44 -2.49
N VAL A 12 -7.20 10.46 -2.49
CA VAL A 12 -8.00 10.84 -3.66
C VAL A 12 -7.09 11.32 -4.80
N ALA A 13 -6.16 12.24 -4.52
CA ALA A 13 -5.21 12.73 -5.51
C ALA A 13 -4.33 11.60 -6.07
N CYS A 14 -3.84 10.72 -5.18
CA CYS A 14 -3.05 9.55 -5.56
C CYS A 14 -3.85 8.61 -6.47
N ASN A 15 -5.14 8.41 -6.19
CA ASN A 15 -6.00 7.55 -7.00
C ASN A 15 -6.25 8.12 -8.41
N ALA A 16 -6.29 9.45 -8.55
CA ALA A 16 -6.48 10.12 -9.84
C ALA A 16 -5.19 10.20 -10.69
N MET A 17 -4.02 10.31 -10.05
CA MET A 17 -2.77 10.69 -10.74
C MET A 17 -1.81 9.53 -10.99
N HIS A 18 -1.96 8.39 -10.31
CA HIS A 18 -0.99 7.30 -10.35
C HIS A 18 -1.56 5.99 -10.89
N PRO A 19 -0.71 5.16 -11.53
CA PRO A 19 -1.12 3.83 -11.97
C PRO A 19 -1.49 2.94 -10.79
N VAL A 20 -2.36 1.96 -11.03
CA VAL A 20 -2.88 1.04 -10.01
C VAL A 20 -1.76 0.28 -9.30
N GLU A 21 -0.70 -0.09 -10.01
CA GLU A 21 0.45 -0.79 -9.45
C GLU A 21 1.18 0.03 -8.38
N ALA A 22 1.51 1.29 -8.67
CA ALA A 22 2.17 2.18 -7.72
C ALA A 22 1.29 2.48 -6.49
N ARG A 23 -0.03 2.58 -6.70
CA ARG A 23 -1.01 2.79 -5.63
C ARG A 23 -1.17 1.55 -4.75
N CYS A 24 -1.16 0.37 -5.36
CA CYS A 24 -1.20 -0.92 -4.67
C CYS A 24 0.03 -1.09 -3.78
N CYS A 25 1.23 -0.85 -4.31
CA CYS A 25 2.48 -0.92 -3.53
C CYS A 25 2.45 0.07 -2.36
N ARG A 26 2.06 1.32 -2.60
CA ARG A 26 1.88 2.33 -1.54
C ARG A 26 0.93 1.84 -0.44
N TRP A 27 -0.21 1.27 -0.79
CA TRP A 27 -1.19 0.83 0.19
C TRP A 27 -0.69 -0.36 1.02
N ILE A 28 -0.06 -1.34 0.37
CA ILE A 28 0.57 -2.49 1.03
C ILE A 28 1.63 -2.03 2.04
N LEU A 29 2.53 -1.13 1.63
CA LEU A 29 3.56 -0.56 2.51
C LEU A 29 2.95 0.16 3.71
N MET A 30 1.94 1.01 3.48
CA MET A 30 1.24 1.72 4.56
C MET A 30 0.56 0.78 5.57
N MET A 31 0.04 -0.37 5.13
CA MET A 31 -0.57 -1.35 6.03
C MET A 31 0.48 -2.14 6.79
N ARG A 32 1.57 -2.51 6.11
CA ARG A 32 2.71 -3.17 6.75
C ARG A 32 3.31 -2.27 7.82
N ASP A 33 3.51 -0.98 7.55
CA ASP A 33 4.12 -0.06 8.54
C ASP A 33 3.28 0.12 9.82
N ARG A 34 2.01 -0.32 9.80
CA ARG A 34 1.07 -0.34 10.92
C ARG A 34 0.84 -1.75 11.49
N SER A 35 1.64 -2.72 11.07
CA SER A 35 1.52 -4.14 11.39
C SER A 35 2.88 -4.68 11.84
N ASP A 36 2.92 -5.50 12.88
CA ASP A 36 4.14 -6.18 13.34
C ASP A 36 4.53 -7.39 12.45
N SER A 37 3.87 -7.56 11.30
CA SER A 37 4.00 -8.70 10.41
C SER A 37 4.06 -8.26 8.95
N ASP A 38 4.96 -8.91 8.19
CA ASP A 38 5.03 -8.79 6.73
C ASP A 38 3.93 -9.59 6.01
N GLU A 39 3.14 -10.40 6.75
CA GLU A 39 1.95 -11.06 6.24
C GLU A 39 0.69 -10.25 6.59
N LEU A 40 -0.03 -9.84 5.55
CA LEU A 40 -1.28 -9.09 5.61
C LEU A 40 -2.45 -10.05 5.31
N ALA A 41 -3.34 -10.24 6.27
CA ALA A 41 -4.56 -11.04 6.11
C ALA A 41 -5.65 -10.22 5.40
N LEU A 42 -5.65 -10.23 4.08
CA LEU A 42 -6.63 -9.50 3.26
C LEU A 42 -6.95 -10.22 1.95
N THR A 43 -8.11 -9.89 1.39
CA THR A 43 -8.57 -10.42 0.10
C THR A 43 -8.27 -9.45 -1.04
N GLN A 44 -8.23 -9.96 -2.28
CA GLN A 44 -8.08 -9.11 -3.45
C GLN A 44 -9.31 -8.21 -3.66
N GLU A 45 -10.48 -8.68 -3.26
CA GLU A 45 -11.74 -7.93 -3.28
C GLU A 45 -11.67 -6.72 -2.36
N PHE A 46 -11.18 -6.90 -1.13
CA PHE A 46 -10.98 -5.79 -0.20
C PHE A 46 -9.96 -4.77 -0.73
N LEU A 47 -8.85 -5.25 -1.29
CA LEU A 47 -7.86 -4.38 -1.90
C LEU A 47 -8.44 -3.60 -3.09
N ALA A 48 -9.30 -4.23 -3.89
CA ALA A 48 -9.97 -3.59 -5.02
C ALA A 48 -10.92 -2.48 -4.56
N GLU A 49 -11.67 -2.71 -3.48
CA GLU A 49 -12.57 -1.72 -2.87
C GLU A 49 -11.80 -0.48 -2.40
N ILE A 50 -10.74 -0.66 -1.59
CA ILE A 50 -9.97 0.45 -1.05
C ILE A 50 -9.19 1.20 -2.14
N LEU A 51 -8.77 0.50 -3.19
CA LEU A 51 -8.17 1.13 -4.36
C LEU A 51 -9.23 1.65 -5.35
N SER A 52 -10.53 1.46 -5.12
CA SER A 52 -11.57 1.91 -6.07
C SER A 52 -11.31 1.46 -7.51
N VAL A 53 -10.91 0.20 -7.69
CA VAL A 53 -10.65 -0.43 -9.00
C VAL A 53 -11.38 -1.75 -9.13
N HIS A 54 -11.41 -2.31 -10.34
CA HIS A 54 -11.91 -3.66 -10.52
C HIS A 54 -10.95 -4.69 -9.91
N ARG A 55 -11.53 -5.77 -9.37
CA ARG A 55 -10.79 -6.93 -8.85
C ARG A 55 -9.81 -7.52 -9.88
N SER A 56 -10.15 -7.51 -11.17
CA SER A 56 -9.26 -7.95 -12.24
C SER A 56 -7.98 -7.13 -12.32
N SER A 57 -8.06 -5.81 -12.11
CA SER A 57 -6.89 -4.93 -12.07
C SER A 57 -5.99 -5.26 -10.88
N VAL A 58 -6.57 -5.57 -9.72
CA VAL A 58 -5.81 -6.04 -8.54
C VAL A 58 -5.15 -7.39 -8.83
N SER A 59 -5.89 -8.34 -9.39
CA SER A 59 -5.34 -9.66 -9.73
C SER A 59 -4.14 -9.56 -10.68
N LEU A 60 -4.22 -8.70 -11.71
CA LEU A 60 -3.11 -8.48 -12.64
C LEU A 60 -1.92 -7.83 -11.95
N THR A 61 -2.18 -6.80 -11.14
CA THR A 61 -1.15 -6.08 -10.38
C THR A 61 -0.41 -7.01 -9.44
N LEU A 62 -1.14 -7.77 -8.62
CA LEU A 62 -0.57 -8.73 -7.69
C LEU A 62 0.20 -9.84 -8.39
N GLY A 63 -0.26 -10.30 -9.56
CA GLY A 63 0.47 -11.24 -10.40
C GLY A 63 1.81 -10.68 -10.89
N THR A 64 1.83 -9.41 -11.32
CA THR A 64 3.04 -8.70 -11.76
C THR A 64 4.05 -8.57 -10.62
N LEU A 65 3.60 -8.12 -9.45
CA LEU A 65 4.44 -7.98 -8.26
C LEU A 65 4.96 -9.34 -7.74
N GLN A 66 4.17 -10.40 -7.88
CA GLN A 66 4.60 -11.76 -7.53
C GLN A 66 5.65 -12.30 -8.51
N GLN A 67 5.51 -12.04 -9.82
CA GLN A 67 6.52 -12.39 -10.82
C GLN A 67 7.84 -11.66 -10.59
N ALA A 68 7.79 -10.41 -10.13
CA ALA A 68 8.96 -9.63 -9.72
C ALA A 68 9.55 -10.08 -8.37
N ALA A 69 9.00 -11.11 -7.72
CA ALA A 69 9.40 -11.62 -6.41
C ALA A 69 9.24 -10.63 -5.24
N TYR A 70 8.44 -9.58 -5.40
CA TYR A 70 8.17 -8.60 -4.34
C TYR A 70 7.15 -9.12 -3.31
N LEU A 71 6.22 -9.98 -3.75
CA LEU A 71 5.12 -10.49 -2.95
C LEU A 71 4.91 -11.99 -3.12
N GLN A 72 4.40 -12.63 -2.08
CA GLN A 72 3.75 -13.93 -2.15
C GLN A 72 2.27 -13.79 -1.86
N VAL A 73 1.44 -14.14 -2.83
CA VAL A 73 -0.02 -14.07 -2.72
C VAL A 73 -0.56 -15.47 -2.47
N LYS A 74 -1.37 -15.61 -1.41
CA LYS A 74 -2.15 -16.80 -1.10
C LYS A 74 -3.62 -16.41 -1.01
N ARG A 75 -4.52 -17.41 -0.96
CA ARG A 75 -5.94 -17.12 -0.80
C ARG A 75 -6.18 -16.47 0.56
N GLY A 76 -6.58 -15.20 0.55
CA GLY A 76 -6.90 -14.43 1.76
C GLY A 76 -5.69 -13.89 2.54
N SER A 77 -4.47 -14.05 2.02
CA SER A 77 -3.29 -13.41 2.60
C SER A 77 -2.26 -13.00 1.55
N LEU A 78 -1.48 -11.98 1.88
CA LEU A 78 -0.41 -11.44 1.07
C LEU A 78 0.81 -11.26 1.97
N ARG A 79 1.94 -11.83 1.58
CA ARG A 79 3.21 -11.70 2.30
C ARG A 79 4.17 -10.85 1.49
N ILE A 80 4.77 -9.86 2.14
CA ILE A 80 5.82 -9.04 1.56
C ILE A 80 7.13 -9.82 1.62
N VAL A 81 7.81 -9.93 0.48
CA VAL A 81 9.07 -10.66 0.33
C VAL A 81 10.24 -9.69 0.11
N ASP A 82 10.03 -8.69 -0.73
CA ASP A 82 10.98 -7.61 -0.97
C ASP A 82 10.28 -6.26 -0.80
N ARG A 83 10.57 -5.63 0.34
CA ARG A 83 9.99 -4.35 0.69
C ARG A 83 10.60 -3.21 -0.13
N GLU A 84 11.90 -3.24 -0.40
CA GLU A 84 12.59 -2.21 -1.16
C GLU A 84 12.09 -2.19 -2.61
N GLY A 85 11.88 -3.38 -3.21
CA GLY A 85 11.22 -3.54 -4.49
C GLY A 85 9.84 -2.88 -4.54
N LEU A 86 9.01 -3.06 -3.50
CA LEU A 86 7.72 -2.39 -3.40
C LEU A 86 7.85 -0.87 -3.24
N GLU A 87 8.82 -0.38 -2.47
CA GLU A 87 9.05 1.06 -2.34
C GLU A 87 9.42 1.70 -3.68
N ASN A 88 10.29 1.04 -4.46
CA ASN A 88 10.73 1.51 -5.77
C ASN A 88 9.60 1.60 -6.79
N VAL A 89 8.57 0.74 -6.67
CA VAL A 89 7.38 0.77 -7.53
C VAL A 89 6.30 1.72 -6.98
N SER A 90 6.30 1.96 -5.68
CA SER A 90 5.33 2.85 -5.04
C SER A 90 5.45 4.27 -5.55
N CYS A 91 4.34 5.01 -5.52
CA CYS A 91 4.38 6.44 -5.81
C CYS A 91 4.94 7.22 -4.61
N ASP A 92 5.53 8.40 -4.87
CA ASP A 92 6.07 9.30 -3.84
C ASP A 92 5.05 9.70 -2.77
N CYS A 93 3.75 9.58 -3.08
CA CYS A 93 2.66 9.71 -2.10
C CYS A 93 2.81 8.77 -0.89
N TYR A 94 3.58 7.68 -0.99
CA TYR A 94 3.90 6.83 0.15
C TYR A 94 4.74 7.58 1.18
N ARG A 95 5.90 8.10 0.76
CA ARG A 95 6.84 8.82 1.63
C ARG A 95 6.20 10.10 2.19
N ILE A 96 5.52 10.88 1.34
CA ILE A 96 4.86 12.13 1.76
C ILE A 96 3.86 11.86 2.90
N VAL A 97 3.02 10.82 2.77
CA VAL A 97 2.04 10.51 3.82
C VAL A 97 2.70 9.95 5.06
N ARG A 98 3.67 9.04 4.93
CA ARG A 98 4.39 8.49 6.06
C ARG A 98 5.08 9.58 6.87
N ASP A 99 5.88 10.42 6.22
CA ASP A 99 6.65 11.47 6.89
C ASP A 99 5.70 12.48 7.57
N ARG A 100 4.59 12.85 6.90
CA ARG A 100 3.57 13.72 7.50
C ARG A 100 2.87 13.11 8.71
N PHE A 101 2.64 11.80 8.71
CA PHE A 101 2.07 11.11 9.87
C PHE A 101 3.05 11.03 11.02
N GLU A 102 4.33 10.78 10.75
CA GLU A 102 5.36 10.77 11.80
C GLU A 102 5.51 12.15 12.45
N ASP A 103 5.46 13.24 11.66
CA ASP A 103 5.51 14.61 12.17
C ASP A 103 4.32 14.96 13.08
N LEU A 104 3.11 14.53 12.69
CA LEU A 104 1.86 14.88 13.39
C LEU A 104 1.52 13.93 14.53
N LEU A 105 1.94 12.67 14.42
CA LEU A 105 1.64 11.55 15.31
C LEU A 105 2.88 10.64 15.42
N PRO A 106 3.91 11.04 16.19
CA PRO A 106 5.14 10.28 16.32
C PRO A 106 4.90 8.85 16.84
N GLY A 107 5.64 7.87 16.31
CA GLY A 107 5.52 6.46 16.71
C GLY A 107 4.28 5.74 16.15
N THR A 108 3.60 6.33 15.17
CA THR A 108 2.48 5.67 14.46
C THR A 108 2.96 4.53 13.58
N PHE A 109 4.19 4.61 13.07
CA PHE A 109 4.80 3.57 12.27
C PHE A 109 5.84 2.81 13.07
N ILE A 110 5.90 1.50 12.84
CA ILE A 110 6.94 0.67 13.41
C ILE A 110 8.26 1.06 12.72
N PRO A 111 9.28 1.54 13.47
CA PRO A 111 10.59 1.84 12.90
C PRO A 111 11.16 0.59 12.24
N GLN A 112 11.82 0.78 11.11
CA GLN A 112 12.40 -0.32 10.33
C GLN A 112 13.87 -0.46 10.60
#